data_AF-A0A9D7GF41-F1
#
_entry.id   AF-A0A9D7GF41-F1
#
_cell.length_a   1.000
_cell.length_b   1.000
_cell.length_c   1.000
_cell.angle_alpha   90.00
_cell.angle_beta   90.00
_cell.angle_gamma   90.00
#
_symmetry.space_group_name_H-M   'P 1'
#
loop_
_entity.id
_entity.type
_entity.pdbx_description
1 polymer ?
#
loop_
_entity_poly.entity_id
_entity_poly.type
_entity_poly.pdbx_seq_one_letter_code
_entity_poly.pdbx_strand_id
1 'polypeptide(L)'
;MPESFGTDLINETCVDVRDGVISIVNIEGGTPPYQVKLNNTNYGQVTSIPNLRPGTYSVVITDANGCTKDTVVTIEEGADIEADLQPTIELKAGESSTLEVLLNVNPNTIASIQWTPRDNLSCDTCLITELTAVNEGTYVVKVTDING
;
A
#
# COMPACT_ATOMS: atom_id res chain seq x y z
N MET A 1 -4.78 3.92 36.18
CA MET A 1 -4.05 3.48 34.97
C MET A 1 -5.03 3.27 33.85
N PRO A 2 -4.65 3.54 32.59
CA PRO A 2 -5.45 3.11 31.44
C PRO A 2 -5.63 1.59 31.49
N GLU A 3 -6.85 1.11 31.34
CA GLU A 3 -7.19 -0.31 31.47
C GLU A 3 -7.13 -1.01 30.11
N SER A 4 -7.67 -0.37 29.08
CA SER A 4 -7.64 -0.80 27.68
C SER A 4 -7.66 0.40 26.72
N PHE A 5 -7.27 0.14 25.48
CA PHE A 5 -7.50 1.02 24.33
C PHE A 5 -7.56 0.16 23.06
N GLY A 6 -8.22 0.67 22.03
CA GLY A 6 -8.23 0.08 20.70
C GLY A 6 -7.24 0.78 19.77
N THR A 7 -6.91 0.09 18.68
CA THR A 7 -6.08 0.62 17.59
C THR A 7 -6.71 0.29 16.25
N ASP A 8 -6.91 1.30 15.42
CA ASP A 8 -7.27 1.13 14.01
C ASP A 8 -6.03 1.37 13.15
N LEU A 9 -5.81 0.49 12.17
CA LEU A 9 -4.60 0.46 11.35
C LEU A 9 -4.93 0.67 9.88
N ILE A 10 -4.09 1.46 9.20
CA ILE A 10 -4.01 1.52 7.74
C ILE A 10 -2.59 1.07 7.38
N ASN A 11 -2.48 0.00 6.59
CA ASN A 11 -1.19 -0.49 6.11
C ASN A 11 -0.62 0.44 5.04
N GLU A 12 0.64 0.24 4.67
CA GLU A 12 1.21 0.97 3.53
C GLU A 12 0.50 0.56 2.23
N THR A 13 0.30 1.49 1.30
CA THR A 13 -0.37 1.23 0.00
C THR A 13 0.55 0.46 -0.93
N CYS A 14 1.75 0.98 -1.18
CA CYS A 14 2.80 0.37 -2.01
C CYS A 14 4.14 0.43 -1.29
N VAL A 15 5.04 -0.49 -1.62
CA VAL A 15 6.40 -0.51 -1.07
C VAL A 15 7.04 0.89 -1.13
N ASP A 16 7.63 1.31 -0.01
CA ASP A 16 8.38 2.55 0.18
C ASP A 16 7.58 3.88 0.15
N VAL A 17 6.24 3.85 0.06
CA VAL A 17 5.39 5.06 0.11
C VAL A 17 5.28 5.65 1.52
N ARG A 18 5.31 4.80 2.55
CA ARG A 18 5.29 5.12 3.98
C ARG A 18 4.03 5.85 4.41
N ASP A 19 2.88 5.48 3.88
CA ASP A 19 1.58 6.08 4.18
C ASP A 19 0.79 5.32 5.25
N GLY A 20 1.42 4.37 5.95
CA GLY A 20 0.79 3.65 7.05
C GLY A 20 0.34 4.56 8.20
N VAL A 21 -0.73 4.18 8.88
CA VAL A 21 -1.37 4.96 9.96
C VAL A 21 -1.73 4.07 11.14
N ILE A 22 -1.42 4.54 12.35
CA ILE A 22 -1.94 3.99 13.61
C ILE A 22 -2.86 5.03 14.24
N SER A 23 -4.11 4.66 14.51
CA SER A 23 -5.08 5.49 15.25
C SER A 23 -5.39 4.87 16.61
N ILE A 24 -5.43 5.70 17.65
CA ILE A 24 -5.75 5.30 19.02
C ILE A 24 -7.21 5.62 19.30
N VAL A 25 -7.98 4.61 19.68
CA VAL A 25 -9.43 4.72 19.90
C VAL A 25 -9.83 4.08 21.24
N ASN A 26 -11.00 4.45 21.76
CA ASN A 26 -11.65 3.77 22.89
C ASN A 26 -10.74 3.55 24.12
N ILE A 27 -10.05 4.60 24.60
CA ILE A 27 -9.25 4.52 25.83
C ILE A 27 -10.19 4.44 27.03
N GLU A 28 -10.11 3.35 27.79
CA GLU A 28 -10.89 3.12 29.01
C GLU A 28 -10.01 3.19 30.25
N GLY A 29 -10.54 3.77 31.33
CA GLY A 29 -9.83 3.92 32.61
C GLY A 29 -8.73 4.99 32.63
N GLY A 30 -8.06 5.15 33.78
CA GLY A 30 -7.01 6.15 33.97
C GLY A 30 -7.53 7.59 34.13
N THR A 31 -6.62 8.57 34.09
CA THR A 31 -6.95 9.99 34.24
C THR A 31 -6.39 10.79 33.05
N PRO A 32 -7.25 11.40 32.22
CA PRO A 32 -6.80 12.30 31.15
C PRO A 32 -6.01 13.50 31.70
N PRO A 33 -5.13 14.12 30.90
CA PRO A 33 -4.82 13.78 29.52
C PRO A 33 -3.93 12.54 29.37
N TYR A 34 -4.06 11.86 28.22
CA TYR A 34 -3.22 10.71 27.88
C TYR A 34 -2.08 11.10 26.93
N GLN A 35 -0.88 10.60 27.20
CA GLN A 35 0.30 10.75 26.36
C GLN A 35 0.53 9.46 25.58
N VAL A 36 0.75 9.58 24.27
CA VAL A 36 1.02 8.46 23.37
C VAL A 36 2.50 8.42 23.04
N LYS A 37 3.10 7.25 23.25
CA LYS A 37 4.45 6.93 22.81
C LYS A 37 4.38 5.77 21.84
N LEU A 38 5.10 5.86 20.73
CA LEU A 38 5.25 4.79 19.76
C LEU A 38 6.72 4.39 19.72
N ASN A 39 7.03 3.13 20.03
CA ASN A 39 8.39 2.64 20.24
C ASN A 39 9.17 3.55 21.22
N ASN A 40 10.20 4.23 20.72
CA ASN A 40 11.03 5.15 21.50
C ASN A 40 10.67 6.63 21.33
N THR A 41 9.65 6.94 20.53
CA THR A 41 9.25 8.31 20.17
C THR A 41 7.99 8.72 20.91
N ASN A 42 8.04 9.86 21.61
CA ASN A 42 6.86 10.44 22.27
C ASN A 42 6.14 11.36 21.28
N TYR A 43 4.86 11.09 21.02
CA TYR A 43 4.02 11.87 20.12
C TYR A 43 3.12 12.87 20.87
N GLY A 44 3.06 12.77 22.20
CA GLY A 44 2.24 13.67 23.01
C GLY A 44 0.77 13.25 23.05
N GLN A 45 -0.12 14.24 23.14
CA GLN A 45 -1.57 14.03 23.11
C GLN A 45 -2.05 13.95 21.66
N VAL A 46 -1.95 12.77 21.05
CA VAL A 46 -2.43 12.50 19.69
C VAL A 46 -3.38 11.31 19.68
N THR A 47 -4.27 11.28 18.69
CA THR A 47 -5.16 10.13 18.44
C THR A 47 -4.84 9.43 17.12
N SER A 48 -3.94 9.98 16.30
CA SER A 48 -3.53 9.39 15.02
C SER A 48 -2.08 9.74 14.72
N ILE A 49 -1.35 8.76 14.18
CA ILE A 49 0.05 8.86 13.79
C ILE A 49 0.17 8.36 12.33
N PRO A 50 0.21 9.28 11.34
CA PRO A 50 0.39 8.93 9.94
C PRO A 50 1.88 8.84 9.55
N ASN A 51 2.11 8.54 8.28
CA ASN A 51 3.43 8.48 7.64
C ASN A 51 4.37 7.41 8.22
N LEU A 52 3.81 6.27 8.62
CA LEU A 52 4.55 5.16 9.20
C LEU A 52 5.03 4.20 8.10
N ARG A 53 6.25 3.68 8.30
CA ARG A 53 6.77 2.58 7.49
C ARG A 53 6.16 1.25 7.94
N PRO A 54 6.20 0.22 7.09
CA PRO A 54 5.95 -1.15 7.52
C PRO A 54 6.84 -1.53 8.69
N GLY A 55 6.26 -2.27 9.63
CA GLY A 55 6.96 -2.72 10.82
C GLY A 55 6.07 -2.87 12.03
N THR A 56 6.66 -3.44 13.08
CA THR A 56 6.00 -3.62 14.37
C THR A 56 6.23 -2.41 15.27
N TYR A 57 5.15 -1.91 15.86
CA TYR A 57 5.14 -0.75 16.74
C TYR A 57 4.57 -1.12 18.11
N SER A 58 5.32 -0.83 19.16
CA SER A 58 4.83 -0.82 20.54
C SER A 58 4.20 0.53 20.83
N VAL A 59 2.88 0.54 21.02
CA VAL A 59 2.12 1.72 21.43
C VAL A 59 2.03 1.70 22.95
N VAL A 60 2.39 2.81 23.59
CA VAL A 60 2.26 2.99 25.05
C VAL A 60 1.44 4.24 25.31
N ILE A 61 0.35 4.08 26.06
CA ILE A 61 -0.51 5.15 26.54
C ILE A 61 -0.19 5.40 28.02
N THR A 62 0.10 6.65 28.38
CA THR A 62 0.38 7.07 29.76
C THR A 62 -0.68 8.06 30.23
N ASP A 63 -1.31 7.82 31.38
CA ASP A 63 -2.25 8.75 31.98
C ASP A 63 -1.55 9.91 32.74
N ALA A 64 -2.31 10.90 33.18
CA ALA A 64 -1.81 12.08 33.89
C ALA A 64 -1.13 11.76 35.24
N ASN A 65 -1.44 10.58 35.81
CA ASN A 65 -0.83 10.10 37.06
C ASN A 65 0.43 9.25 36.80
N GLY A 66 0.86 9.14 35.53
CA GLY A 66 2.06 8.40 35.13
C GLY A 66 1.85 6.89 34.98
N CYS A 67 0.61 6.40 35.00
CA CYS A 67 0.34 4.98 34.81
C CYS A 67 0.25 4.63 33.32
N THR A 68 0.77 3.47 32.92
CA THR A 68 0.90 3.09 31.51
C THR A 68 0.08 1.86 31.12
N LYS A 69 -0.33 1.81 29.85
CA LYS A 69 -0.84 0.61 29.17
C LYS A 69 -0.22 0.53 27.79
N ASP A 70 0.19 -0.66 27.37
CA ASP A 70 0.80 -0.89 26.08
C ASP A 70 0.05 -1.93 25.24
N THR A 71 0.26 -1.84 23.92
CA THR A 71 -0.10 -2.87 22.96
C THR A 71 0.94 -2.91 21.85
N VAL A 72 0.95 -3.99 21.06
CA VAL A 72 1.80 -4.13 19.89
C VAL A 72 0.92 -4.25 18.67
N VAL A 73 1.21 -3.45 17.65
CA VAL A 73 0.55 -3.47 16.34
C VAL A 73 1.58 -3.60 15.23
N THR A 74 1.17 -4.10 14.08
CA THR A 74 2.03 -4.22 12.90
C THR A 74 1.38 -3.46 11.75
N ILE A 75 2.15 -2.57 11.13
CA ILE A 75 1.83 -2.00 9.83
C ILE A 75 2.45 -2.95 8.80
N GLU A 76 1.61 -3.52 7.94
CA GLU A 76 2.08 -4.38 6.85
C GLU A 76 2.63 -3.56 5.69
N GLU A 77 3.52 -4.18 4.94
CA GLU A 77 4.08 -3.63 3.71
C GLU A 77 3.01 -3.54 2.63
N GLY A 78 3.12 -2.49 1.81
CA GLY A 78 2.22 -2.29 0.68
C GLY A 78 2.49 -3.28 -0.45
N ALA A 79 1.70 -3.16 -1.52
CA ALA A 79 1.92 -3.99 -2.70
C ALA A 79 3.30 -3.69 -3.32
N ASP A 80 4.06 -4.75 -3.56
CA ASP A 80 5.22 -4.74 -4.44
C ASP A 80 4.77 -5.11 -5.85
N ILE A 81 5.02 -4.24 -6.83
CA ILE A 81 4.59 -4.43 -8.21
C ILE A 81 5.82 -4.41 -9.11
N GLU A 82 6.23 -5.59 -9.57
CA GLU A 82 7.26 -5.75 -10.57
C GLU A 82 6.62 -6.09 -11.92
N ALA A 83 6.93 -5.29 -12.93
CA ALA A 83 6.54 -5.54 -14.31
C ALA A 83 7.76 -5.88 -15.14
N ASP A 84 7.76 -7.09 -15.71
CA ASP A 84 8.75 -7.52 -16.69
C ASP A 84 8.16 -7.38 -18.10
N LEU A 85 8.79 -6.50 -18.89
CA LEU A 85 8.40 -6.25 -20.26
C LEU A 85 9.25 -7.12 -21.17
N GLN A 86 8.61 -7.78 -22.12
CA GLN A 86 9.33 -8.48 -23.17
C GLN A 86 10.27 -7.54 -23.95
N PRO A 87 11.38 -8.08 -24.49
CA PRO A 87 12.32 -7.28 -25.28
C PRO A 87 11.62 -6.62 -26.47
N THR A 88 12.26 -5.57 -27.01
CA THR A 88 11.76 -4.89 -28.21
C THR A 88 11.55 -5.89 -29.34
N ILE A 89 10.33 -5.91 -29.88
CA ILE A 89 9.94 -6.76 -30.99
C ILE A 89 10.17 -6.01 -32.29
N GLU A 90 11.01 -6.56 -33.16
CA GLU A 90 11.18 -6.04 -34.52
C GLU A 90 10.08 -6.62 -35.43
N LEU A 91 9.32 -5.73 -36.08
CA LEU A 91 8.27 -6.08 -37.03
C LEU A 91 8.71 -5.72 -38.46
N LYS A 92 8.36 -6.56 -39.43
CA LYS A 92 8.43 -6.16 -40.86
C LYS A 92 7.13 -5.50 -41.28
N ALA A 93 7.18 -4.78 -42.41
CA ALA A 93 6.01 -4.12 -42.97
C ALA A 93 4.86 -5.12 -43.21
N GLY A 94 3.72 -4.87 -42.59
CA GLY A 94 2.52 -5.71 -42.69
C GLY A 94 2.45 -6.88 -41.69
N GLU A 95 3.42 -7.01 -40.78
CA GLU A 95 3.37 -7.97 -39.68
C GLU A 95 2.71 -7.36 -38.44
N SER A 96 2.16 -8.23 -37.60
CA SER A 96 1.70 -7.89 -36.25
C SER A 96 2.27 -8.90 -35.25
N SER A 97 2.46 -8.49 -34.01
CA SER A 97 2.94 -9.38 -32.93
C SER A 97 2.04 -9.32 -31.71
N THR A 98 2.44 -10.03 -30.67
CA THR A 98 1.88 -9.98 -29.32
C THR A 98 2.90 -9.35 -28.37
N LEU A 99 2.47 -8.39 -27.57
CA LEU A 99 3.22 -7.92 -26.40
C LEU A 99 2.71 -8.67 -25.16
N GLU A 100 3.62 -9.14 -24.33
CA GLU A 100 3.28 -9.74 -23.05
C GLU A 100 3.95 -8.94 -21.94
N VAL A 101 3.22 -8.75 -20.83
CA VAL A 101 3.76 -8.26 -19.57
C VAL A 101 3.64 -9.37 -18.54
N LEU A 102 4.76 -9.76 -17.96
CA LEU A 102 4.77 -10.66 -16.82
C LEU A 102 4.76 -9.79 -15.55
N LEU A 103 3.73 -9.98 -14.72
CA LEU A 103 3.57 -9.25 -13.48
C LEU A 103 3.84 -10.15 -12.30
N ASN A 104 4.73 -9.69 -11.41
CA ASN A 104 4.92 -10.26 -10.10
C ASN A 104 4.41 -9.24 -9.08
N VAL A 105 3.31 -9.58 -8.40
CA VAL A 105 2.66 -8.69 -7.44
C VAL A 105 2.48 -9.39 -6.10
N ASN A 106 3.02 -8.78 -5.05
CA ASN A 106 3.01 -9.34 -3.71
C ASN A 106 2.57 -8.30 -2.66
N PRO A 107 1.47 -8.52 -1.92
CA PRO A 107 0.46 -9.57 -2.13
C PRO A 107 -0.29 -9.35 -3.44
N ASN A 108 -0.87 -10.41 -4.04
CA ASN A 108 -1.59 -10.30 -5.32
C ASN A 108 -2.85 -9.43 -5.18
N THR A 109 -2.68 -8.14 -5.44
CA THR A 109 -3.63 -7.07 -5.15
C THR A 109 -3.91 -6.23 -6.39
N ILE A 110 -3.64 -6.74 -7.60
CA ILE A 110 -3.84 -5.98 -8.84
C ILE A 110 -5.33 -5.68 -9.06
N ALA A 111 -5.67 -4.41 -9.31
CA ALA A 111 -7.01 -3.98 -9.69
C ALA A 111 -7.17 -3.79 -11.20
N SER A 112 -6.16 -3.25 -11.89
CA SER A 112 -6.26 -3.00 -13.33
C SER A 112 -4.91 -2.98 -14.04
N ILE A 113 -4.94 -3.39 -15.31
CA ILE A 113 -3.85 -3.23 -16.27
C ILE A 113 -4.39 -2.45 -17.46
N GLN A 114 -3.77 -1.31 -17.77
CA GLN A 114 -4.17 -0.43 -18.86
C GLN A 114 -3.05 -0.26 -19.87
N TRP A 115 -3.35 -0.55 -21.13
CA TRP A 115 -2.44 -0.35 -22.26
C TRP A 115 -2.78 0.95 -23.00
N THR A 116 -1.75 1.70 -23.40
CA THR A 116 -1.86 2.90 -24.23
C THR A 116 -0.98 2.74 -25.48
N PRO A 117 -1.45 3.05 -26.71
CA PRO A 117 -2.75 3.62 -27.07
C PRO A 117 -3.96 2.68 -26.88
N ARG A 118 -5.12 3.26 -26.53
CA ARG A 118 -6.33 2.58 -26.03
C ARG A 118 -7.20 1.96 -27.15
N ASP A 119 -6.65 1.67 -28.32
CA ASP A 119 -7.44 1.30 -29.51
C ASP A 119 -8.06 -0.11 -29.40
N ASN A 120 -9.12 -0.27 -28.59
CA ASN A 120 -9.80 -1.53 -28.21
C ASN A 120 -8.96 -2.51 -27.36
N LEU A 121 -7.91 -2.02 -26.71
CA LEU A 121 -6.87 -2.85 -26.06
C LEU A 121 -6.84 -2.76 -24.53
N SER A 122 -7.55 -1.79 -23.96
CA SER A 122 -7.60 -1.55 -22.52
C SER A 122 -9.06 -1.42 -22.08
N CYS A 123 -9.41 -2.17 -21.04
CA CYS A 123 -10.61 -1.95 -20.25
C CYS A 123 -10.23 -1.58 -18.83
N ASP A 124 -11.04 -0.72 -18.20
CA ASP A 124 -10.66 -0.04 -16.96
C ASP A 124 -10.53 -0.99 -15.75
N THR A 125 -10.98 -2.23 -15.86
CA THR A 125 -10.95 -3.25 -14.79
C THR A 125 -10.39 -4.60 -15.23
N CYS A 126 -9.67 -4.64 -16.36
CA CYS A 126 -9.20 -5.90 -16.93
C CYS A 126 -7.75 -6.18 -16.57
N LEU A 127 -7.43 -7.47 -16.44
CA LEU A 127 -6.09 -7.99 -16.24
C LEU A 127 -5.54 -8.55 -17.56
N ILE A 128 -5.47 -7.71 -18.60
CA ILE A 128 -4.95 -8.12 -19.90
C ILE A 128 -3.43 -8.05 -19.85
N THR A 129 -2.79 -9.20 -19.64
CA THR A 129 -1.33 -9.35 -19.63
C THR A 129 -0.75 -9.55 -21.02
N GLU A 130 -1.58 -9.83 -22.03
CA GLU A 130 -1.17 -10.06 -23.41
C GLU A 130 -1.95 -9.18 -24.37
N LEU A 131 -1.23 -8.50 -25.25
CA LEU A 131 -1.76 -7.60 -26.25
C LEU A 131 -1.44 -8.11 -27.65
N THR A 132 -2.42 -8.69 -28.33
CA THR A 132 -2.23 -9.32 -29.65
C THR A 132 -2.47 -8.35 -30.80
N ALA A 133 -1.97 -8.71 -31.98
CA ALA A 133 -2.15 -7.95 -33.23
C ALA A 133 -1.69 -6.48 -33.16
N VAL A 134 -0.60 -6.22 -32.40
CA VAL A 134 -0.01 -4.88 -32.33
C VAL A 134 0.80 -4.56 -33.58
N ASN A 135 0.77 -3.30 -33.99
CA ASN A 135 1.53 -2.78 -35.14
C ASN A 135 2.78 -2.02 -34.64
N GLU A 136 3.53 -1.41 -35.57
CA GLU A 136 4.63 -0.53 -35.20
C GLU A 136 4.15 0.60 -34.27
N GLY A 137 4.84 0.80 -33.15
CA GLY A 137 4.46 1.81 -32.17
C GLY A 137 5.09 1.59 -30.81
N THR A 138 4.89 2.57 -29.94
CA THR A 138 5.24 2.47 -28.52
C THR A 138 3.98 2.20 -27.72
N TYR A 139 4.00 1.12 -26.96
CA TYR A 139 2.91 0.76 -26.05
C TYR A 139 3.38 0.96 -24.62
N VAL A 140 2.53 1.59 -23.80
CA VAL A 140 2.78 1.81 -22.38
C VAL A 140 1.77 0.98 -21.60
N VAL A 141 2.24 0.21 -20.63
CA VAL A 141 1.39 -0.49 -19.66
C VAL A 141 1.39 0.25 -18.34
N LYS A 142 0.21 0.48 -17.78
CA LYS A 142 0.00 0.98 -16.43
C LYS A 142 -0.67 -0.11 -15.60
N VAL A 143 -0.05 -0.50 -14.51
CA VAL A 143 -0.60 -1.44 -13.52
C VAL A 143 -1.05 -0.64 -12.31
N THR A 144 -2.23 -0.96 -11.79
CA THR A 144 -2.82 -0.32 -10.59
C THR A 144 -3.28 -1.43 -9.65
N ASP A 145 -3.01 -1.30 -8.36
CA ASP A 145 -3.51 -2.24 -7.35
C ASP A 145 -4.90 -1.83 -6.81
N ILE A 146 -5.47 -2.64 -5.91
CA ILE A 146 -6.78 -2.39 -5.26
C ILE A 146 -6.77 -1.22 -4.28
N ASN A 147 -5.59 -0.78 -3.85
CA ASN A 147 -5.38 0.32 -2.91
C ASN A 147 -5.18 1.67 -3.64
N GLY A 148 -4.83 1.69 -4.93
CA GLY A 148 -4.89 2.87 -5.81
C GLY A 148 -3.63 3.13 -6.62
#